data_AF-A0A146K9W4-F1
#
_entry.id   AF-A0A146K9W4-F1
#
_cell.length_a   1.000
_cell.length_b   1.000
_cell.length_c   1.000
_cell.angle_alpha   90.00
_cell.angle_beta   90.00
_cell.angle_gamma   90.00
#
_symmetry.space_group_name_H-M   'P 1'
#
loop_
_entity.id
_entity.type
_entity.pdbx_description
1 polymer ?
#
loop_
_entity_poly.entity_id
_entity_poly.type
_entity_poly.pdbx_seq_one_letter_code
_entity_poly.pdbx_strand_id
1 'polypeptide(L)'
;LTFSNLSWTCGTPNYPRNLTSGDQAQVFTMTELGIAHYVDCILKNSLKIAQKMDIPELSFKLDLGVTSIDFYLKDIYVADLSVERTYMNFLGDEFVYCGVDNANTELTLSWGFQQNSYPFLSDSGAGKIIINGMDLKAQIACIIDKKDCPGHYKITIPIAQLLFEQIKIELTGGTSWIYQSLVNLILSSIQKQLQEIMSDVLVGSIQDVINMVTNTDGYFVPYQRVQNVIKDQRIDWQIGQGYMAQQQSGYVYNSLNLSDEFIQPHMLHKITNNMFNQGYTYAVAAPAFDNIFYIMHKYHDFYSSKYKMLSAPTLQIFSGNTLTTCEAEYEGQKFTVQLLGKTRWEQVKILINSTGLTKNVTNVYFEYKLYQTDFQGSERDMIVKDMIYKMNWAIKEVAFMFSATNFMDVTKFQAVNDANEQVIRIIGNGVEDECPDW
;
A
#
# COMPACT_ATOMS: atom_id res chain seq x y z
N LEU A 1 -22.58 4.91 18.51
CA LEU A 1 -21.80 5.73 17.55
C LEU A 1 -22.40 5.50 16.17
N THR A 2 -23.01 6.52 15.56
CA THR A 2 -23.40 6.44 14.14
C THR A 2 -22.15 6.62 13.29
N PHE A 3 -22.01 5.86 12.20
CA PHE A 3 -20.86 5.91 11.28
C PHE A 3 -20.54 7.32 10.74
N SER A 4 -21.46 8.27 10.87
CA SER A 4 -21.30 9.68 10.52
C SER A 4 -20.21 10.42 11.32
N ASN A 5 -19.83 9.92 12.50
CA ASN A 5 -18.88 10.63 13.38
C ASN A 5 -17.46 10.08 13.33
N LEU A 6 -17.22 8.97 12.63
CA LEU A 6 -15.88 8.50 12.32
C LEU A 6 -15.47 9.16 11.00
N SER A 7 -14.49 10.06 11.07
CA SER A 7 -13.79 10.48 9.86
C SER A 7 -13.20 9.22 9.20
N TRP A 8 -13.67 8.85 8.02
CA TRP A 8 -13.16 7.70 7.28
C TRP A 8 -11.68 7.83 6.92
N THR A 9 -11.10 9.02 7.08
CA THR A 9 -9.69 9.27 6.80
C THR A 9 -8.79 9.07 8.00
N CYS A 10 -9.25 9.32 9.25
CA CYS A 10 -8.39 9.27 10.45
C CYS A 10 -9.07 8.81 11.76
N GLY A 11 -10.33 8.38 11.72
CA GLY A 11 -11.04 7.90 12.90
C GLY A 11 -10.74 6.43 13.16
N THR A 12 -10.12 6.11 14.29
CA THR A 12 -9.97 4.72 14.75
C THR A 12 -11.08 4.34 15.72
N PRO A 13 -11.81 3.23 15.49
CA PRO A 13 -12.61 2.63 16.54
C PRO A 13 -11.72 2.35 17.77
N ASN A 14 -12.24 2.59 18.96
CA ASN A 14 -11.53 2.24 20.18
C ASN A 14 -11.62 0.72 20.39
N TYR A 15 -10.72 -0.02 19.74
CA TYR A 15 -10.64 -1.47 19.87
C TYR A 15 -10.21 -1.83 21.29
N PRO A 16 -10.80 -2.87 21.90
CA PRO A 16 -10.51 -3.24 23.30
C PRO A 16 -9.08 -3.78 23.50
N ARG A 17 -8.44 -4.23 22.42
CA ARG A 17 -7.14 -4.90 22.44
C ARG A 17 -6.12 -4.14 21.61
N ASN A 18 -4.90 -3.99 22.14
CA ASN A 18 -3.73 -3.63 21.35
C ASN A 18 -3.20 -4.89 20.65
N LEU A 19 -3.09 -4.85 19.32
CA LEU A 19 -2.55 -5.98 18.57
C LEU A 19 -1.04 -6.06 18.74
N THR A 20 -0.55 -7.29 18.82
CA THR A 20 0.86 -7.63 18.69
C THR A 20 1.13 -8.23 17.30
N SER A 21 2.39 -8.44 16.94
CA SER A 21 2.77 -9.10 15.68
C SER A 21 2.29 -10.56 15.60
N GLY A 22 1.88 -11.17 16.72
CA GLY A 22 1.22 -12.48 16.74
C GLY A 22 -0.27 -12.45 16.43
N ASP A 23 -0.89 -11.27 16.38
CA ASP A 23 -2.35 -11.11 16.34
C ASP A 23 -2.91 -10.94 14.93
N GLN A 24 -2.22 -11.50 13.94
CA GLN A 24 -2.41 -11.18 12.53
C GLN A 24 -3.12 -12.35 11.84
N ALA A 25 -4.35 -12.13 11.40
CA ALA A 25 -5.09 -13.13 10.62
C ALA A 25 -4.91 -12.95 9.11
N GLN A 26 -4.23 -11.87 8.70
CA GLN A 26 -3.96 -11.57 7.31
C GLN A 26 -2.53 -11.07 7.14
N VAL A 27 -1.88 -11.45 6.05
CA VAL A 27 -0.58 -10.90 5.66
C VAL A 27 -0.59 -10.62 4.17
N PHE A 28 -0.20 -9.41 3.78
CA PHE A 28 0.19 -9.12 2.40
C PHE A 28 1.72 -9.13 2.34
N THR A 29 2.31 -9.88 1.42
CA THR A 29 3.76 -9.93 1.21
C THR A 29 4.08 -9.55 -0.22
N MET A 30 5.13 -8.77 -0.39
CA MET A 30 5.68 -8.37 -1.68
C MET A 30 7.18 -8.65 -1.67
N THR A 31 7.66 -9.38 -2.67
CA THR A 31 9.08 -9.68 -2.84
C THR A 31 9.77 -8.58 -3.65
N GLU A 32 11.11 -8.57 -3.67
CA GLU A 32 11.88 -7.65 -4.54
C GLU A 32 11.44 -7.74 -6.01
N LEU A 33 11.10 -8.95 -6.47
CA LEU A 33 10.55 -9.17 -7.81
C LEU A 33 9.22 -8.44 -8.02
N GLY A 34 8.31 -8.52 -7.04
CA GLY A 34 7.02 -7.85 -7.13
C GLY A 34 7.17 -6.34 -7.15
N ILE A 35 7.96 -5.79 -6.23
CA ILE A 35 8.08 -4.34 -6.08
C ILE A 35 8.84 -3.69 -7.23
N ALA A 36 9.79 -4.37 -7.88
CA ALA A 36 10.55 -3.81 -8.99
C ALA A 36 9.66 -3.29 -10.12
N HIS A 37 8.61 -4.05 -10.46
CA HIS A 37 7.60 -3.62 -11.45
C HIS A 37 6.83 -2.38 -10.99
N TYR A 38 6.41 -2.37 -9.72
CA TYR A 38 5.64 -1.26 -9.16
C TYR A 38 6.46 0.03 -9.04
N VAL A 39 7.73 -0.08 -8.68
CA VAL A 39 8.66 1.06 -8.56
C VAL A 39 8.86 1.74 -9.90
N ASP A 40 8.99 0.99 -11.00
CA ASP A 40 9.05 1.56 -12.34
C ASP A 40 7.78 2.36 -12.69
N CYS A 41 6.60 1.82 -12.36
CA CYS A 41 5.33 2.52 -12.54
C CYS A 41 5.22 3.80 -11.68
N ILE A 42 5.56 3.72 -10.39
CA ILE A 42 5.54 4.90 -9.52
C ILE A 42 6.48 5.96 -10.06
N LEU A 43 7.73 5.59 -10.37
CA LEU A 43 8.73 6.55 -10.81
C LEU A 43 8.28 7.24 -12.09
N LYS A 44 7.80 6.51 -13.10
CA LYS A 44 7.23 7.12 -14.32
C LYS A 44 6.17 8.19 -14.02
N ASN A 45 5.31 7.97 -13.03
CA ASN A 45 4.30 8.95 -12.64
C ASN A 45 4.86 10.08 -11.76
N SER A 46 5.72 9.77 -10.79
CA SER A 46 6.43 10.76 -9.97
C SER A 46 7.28 11.70 -10.83
N LEU A 47 7.86 11.23 -11.94
CA LEU A 47 8.58 12.03 -12.92
C LEU A 47 7.68 13.10 -13.58
N LYS A 48 6.46 12.73 -13.97
CA LYS A 48 5.47 13.70 -14.51
C LYS A 48 5.09 14.77 -13.49
N ILE A 49 5.09 14.42 -12.20
CA ILE A 49 4.83 15.37 -11.11
C ILE A 49 6.06 16.25 -10.89
N ALA A 50 7.27 15.68 -10.88
CA ALA A 50 8.53 16.40 -10.72
C ALA A 50 8.73 17.47 -11.80
N GLN A 51 8.31 17.20 -13.03
CA GLN A 51 8.29 18.18 -14.14
C GLN A 51 7.40 19.39 -13.90
N LYS A 52 6.44 19.29 -12.96
CA LYS A 52 5.53 20.39 -12.60
C LYS A 52 5.91 21.07 -11.29
N MET A 53 6.99 20.64 -10.63
CA MET A 53 7.41 21.22 -9.36
C MET A 53 8.16 22.52 -9.57
N ASP A 54 7.82 23.52 -8.77
CA ASP A 54 8.55 24.77 -8.70
C ASP A 54 9.86 24.56 -7.94
N ILE A 55 10.99 24.72 -8.62
CA ILE A 55 12.31 24.68 -7.98
C ILE A 55 12.62 26.10 -7.45
N PRO A 56 12.93 26.27 -6.16
CA PRO A 56 13.25 27.57 -5.58
C PRO A 56 14.38 28.30 -6.31
N GLU A 57 14.31 29.64 -6.32
CA GLU A 57 15.36 30.48 -6.88
C GLU A 57 16.69 30.30 -6.12
N LEU A 58 17.79 30.25 -6.85
CA LEU A 58 19.14 30.19 -6.30
C LEU A 58 19.75 31.59 -6.38
N SER A 59 20.28 32.10 -5.27
CA SER A 59 20.98 33.37 -5.24
C SER A 59 22.27 33.24 -4.44
N PHE A 60 23.38 33.69 -5.01
CA PHE A 60 24.67 33.64 -4.34
C PHE A 60 25.56 34.82 -4.71
N LYS A 61 26.44 35.17 -3.78
CA LYS A 61 27.40 36.26 -3.92
C LYS A 61 28.78 35.69 -4.22
N LEU A 62 29.35 36.05 -5.36
CA LEU A 62 30.69 35.68 -5.76
C LEU A 62 31.63 36.83 -5.40
N ASP A 63 32.63 36.54 -4.57
CA ASP A 63 33.73 37.47 -4.29
C ASP A 63 34.93 37.13 -5.20
N LEU A 64 35.29 38.06 -6.08
CA LEU A 64 36.42 37.94 -7.00
C LEU A 64 37.65 38.72 -6.49
N GLY A 65 37.67 39.06 -5.20
CA GLY A 65 38.77 39.76 -4.51
C GLY A 65 38.77 41.28 -4.72
N VAL A 66 38.54 41.74 -5.96
CA VAL A 66 38.49 43.17 -6.31
C VAL A 66 37.04 43.64 -6.56
N THR A 67 36.12 42.71 -6.79
CA THR A 67 34.70 42.98 -7.06
C THR A 67 33.84 41.88 -6.46
N SER A 68 32.58 42.22 -6.14
CA SER A 68 31.56 41.23 -5.79
C SER A 68 30.41 41.26 -6.78
N ILE A 69 29.94 40.08 -7.13
CA ILE A 69 28.84 39.84 -8.05
C ILE A 69 27.73 39.12 -7.30
N ASP A 70 26.53 39.68 -7.33
CA ASP A 70 25.32 38.96 -6.94
C ASP A 70 24.79 38.25 -8.17
N PHE A 71 24.72 36.92 -8.11
CA PHE A 71 24.26 36.08 -9.19
C PHE A 71 22.99 35.34 -8.76
N TYR A 72 22.05 35.20 -9.68
CA TYR A 72 20.81 34.47 -9.42
C TYR A 72 20.42 33.55 -10.59
N LEU A 73 19.72 32.47 -10.22
CA LEU A 73 18.99 31.58 -11.10
C LEU A 73 17.53 31.55 -10.63
N LYS A 74 16.60 31.75 -11.56
CA LYS A 74 15.16 31.78 -11.28
C LYS A 74 14.39 31.05 -12.36
N ASP A 75 13.08 30.88 -12.16
CA ASP A 75 12.21 30.18 -13.09
C ASP A 75 12.76 28.79 -13.46
N ILE A 76 13.27 28.07 -12.47
CA ILE A 76 13.93 26.77 -12.67
C ILE A 76 12.85 25.69 -12.77
N TYR A 77 12.83 24.93 -13.87
CA TYR A 77 11.94 23.78 -14.05
C TYR A 77 12.63 22.64 -14.77
N VAL A 78 12.14 21.42 -14.53
CA VAL A 78 12.64 20.19 -15.16
C VAL A 78 12.03 20.08 -16.56
N ALA A 79 12.86 20.26 -17.59
CA ALA A 79 12.44 20.15 -18.99
C ALA A 79 12.42 18.68 -19.45
N ASP A 80 13.40 17.90 -19.01
CA ASP A 80 13.48 16.47 -19.29
C ASP A 80 14.12 15.72 -18.11
N LEU A 81 13.70 14.46 -17.92
CA LEU A 81 14.26 13.56 -16.93
C LEU A 81 14.08 12.12 -17.41
N SER A 82 15.21 11.47 -17.64
CA SER A 82 15.31 10.07 -18.05
C SER A 82 15.98 9.26 -16.94
N VAL A 83 15.53 8.02 -16.78
CA VAL A 83 16.01 7.10 -15.75
C VAL A 83 16.41 5.80 -16.44
N GLU A 84 17.64 5.35 -16.25
CA GLU A 84 18.09 4.07 -16.80
C GLU A 84 17.68 2.90 -15.91
N ARG A 85 17.97 3.01 -14.61
CA ARG A 85 17.74 1.91 -13.68
C ARG A 85 17.17 2.40 -12.36
N THR A 86 16.28 1.60 -11.82
CA THR A 86 15.67 1.78 -10.51
C THR A 86 15.87 0.49 -9.74
N TYR A 87 15.98 0.60 -8.41
CA TYR A 87 16.10 -0.58 -7.57
C TYR A 87 15.41 -0.36 -6.23
N MET A 88 15.02 -1.49 -5.63
CA MET A 88 14.55 -1.54 -4.27
C MET A 88 15.01 -2.85 -3.64
N ASN A 89 15.73 -2.75 -2.53
CA ASN A 89 16.36 -3.86 -1.84
C ASN A 89 15.78 -3.99 -0.44
N PHE A 90 15.48 -5.22 -0.06
CA PHE A 90 14.98 -5.56 1.26
C PHE A 90 16.07 -6.34 2.01
N LEU A 91 16.78 -5.66 2.90
CA LEU A 91 17.95 -6.22 3.58
C LEU A 91 17.60 -6.87 4.94
N GLY A 92 16.32 -6.93 5.29
CA GLY A 92 15.84 -7.48 6.57
C GLY A 92 16.08 -6.58 7.78
N ASP A 93 16.28 -5.29 7.56
CA ASP A 93 16.39 -4.25 8.57
C ASP A 93 15.12 -3.38 8.63
N GLU A 94 15.14 -2.29 9.40
CA GLU A 94 13.95 -1.42 9.59
C GLU A 94 13.64 -0.55 8.36
N PHE A 95 14.51 -0.56 7.35
CA PHE A 95 14.44 0.34 6.20
C PHE A 95 14.37 -0.43 4.89
N VAL A 96 13.62 0.13 3.93
CA VAL A 96 13.71 -0.28 2.54
C VAL A 96 14.73 0.61 1.85
N TYR A 97 15.73 0.03 1.20
CA TYR A 97 16.68 0.80 0.41
C TYR A 97 16.19 0.89 -1.01
N CYS A 98 16.01 2.09 -1.51
CA CYS A 98 15.67 2.30 -2.90
C CYS A 98 16.65 3.27 -3.56
N GLY A 99 16.64 3.26 -4.88
CA GLY A 99 17.43 4.22 -5.61
C GLY A 99 17.17 4.22 -7.10
N VAL A 100 17.79 5.21 -7.70
CA VAL A 100 17.85 5.43 -9.13
C VAL A 100 19.31 5.54 -9.49
N ASP A 101 19.76 4.76 -10.47
CA ASP A 101 21.12 4.81 -10.98
C ASP A 101 21.11 5.45 -12.37
N ASN A 102 22.12 6.30 -12.64
CA ASN A 102 22.40 6.90 -13.95
C ASN A 102 21.21 7.64 -14.59
N ALA A 103 20.49 8.44 -13.83
CA ALA A 103 19.46 9.31 -14.38
C ALA A 103 20.07 10.54 -15.07
N ASN A 104 19.45 11.03 -16.13
CA ASN A 104 19.85 12.27 -16.80
C ASN A 104 18.71 13.26 -16.78
N THR A 105 19.01 14.52 -16.46
CA THR A 105 17.99 15.57 -16.40
C THR A 105 18.46 16.85 -17.06
N GLU A 106 17.53 17.52 -17.74
CA GLU A 106 17.72 18.88 -18.25
C GLU A 106 16.81 19.82 -17.45
N LEU A 107 17.42 20.81 -16.81
CA LEU A 107 16.72 21.92 -16.19
C LEU A 107 16.84 23.14 -17.10
N THR A 108 15.75 23.86 -17.23
CA THR A 108 15.71 25.17 -17.90
C THR A 108 15.49 26.25 -16.87
N LEU A 109 16.14 27.40 -17.06
CA LEU A 109 16.12 28.49 -16.09
C LEU A 109 16.32 29.85 -16.76
N SER A 110 16.04 30.89 -16.00
CA SER A 110 16.49 32.26 -16.25
C SER A 110 17.66 32.58 -15.32
N TRP A 111 18.68 33.27 -15.80
CA TRP A 111 19.82 33.71 -14.99
C TRP A 111 19.98 35.22 -15.06
N GLY A 112 20.66 35.78 -14.07
CA GLY A 112 21.16 37.13 -14.15
C GLY A 112 22.17 37.43 -13.08
N PHE A 113 22.81 38.59 -13.20
CA PHE A 113 23.77 39.05 -12.21
C PHE A 113 23.77 40.57 -12.10
N GLN A 114 24.30 41.04 -10.98
CA GLN A 114 24.58 42.44 -10.74
C GLN A 114 25.91 42.59 -10.01
N GLN A 115 26.82 43.38 -10.58
CA GLN A 115 28.06 43.75 -9.94
C GLN A 115 27.80 44.87 -8.94
N ASN A 116 28.23 44.66 -7.68
CA ASN A 116 28.04 45.62 -6.61
C ASN A 116 29.11 46.72 -6.53
N SER A 117 30.16 46.60 -7.34
CA SER A 117 31.24 47.57 -7.42
C SER A 117 31.32 48.18 -8.81
N TYR A 118 31.88 49.39 -8.91
CA TYR A 118 32.09 50.07 -10.19
C TYR A 118 32.90 49.17 -11.15
N PRO A 119 32.49 48.99 -12.42
CA PRO A 119 31.54 49.81 -13.18
C PRO A 119 30.05 49.38 -13.14
N PHE A 120 29.58 48.63 -12.13
CA PHE A 120 28.16 48.25 -11.95
C PHE A 120 27.56 47.56 -13.18
N LEU A 121 28.17 46.46 -13.61
CA LEU A 121 27.67 45.64 -14.71
C LEU A 121 26.44 44.83 -14.28
N SER A 122 25.52 44.62 -15.21
CA SER A 122 24.42 43.66 -15.08
C SER A 122 24.10 43.03 -16.44
N ASP A 123 23.63 41.80 -16.41
CA ASP A 123 23.13 41.06 -17.57
C ASP A 123 22.15 39.99 -17.08
N SER A 124 21.35 39.47 -18.00
CA SER A 124 20.42 38.39 -17.75
C SER A 124 20.13 37.64 -19.03
N GLY A 125 19.67 36.40 -18.92
CA GLY A 125 19.27 35.63 -20.06
C GLY A 125 18.67 34.28 -19.69
N ALA A 126 18.57 33.41 -20.69
CA ALA A 126 18.11 32.04 -20.50
C ALA A 126 19.31 31.12 -20.26
N GLY A 127 19.10 30.06 -19.49
CA GLY A 127 20.11 29.05 -19.24
C GLY A 127 19.53 27.66 -19.16
N LYS A 128 20.43 26.68 -19.24
CA LYS A 128 20.15 25.26 -19.05
C LYS A 128 21.18 24.64 -18.13
N ILE A 129 20.73 23.71 -17.29
CA ILE A 129 21.59 22.84 -16.51
C ILE A 129 21.35 21.42 -17.00
N ILE A 130 22.39 20.77 -17.50
CA ILE A 130 22.36 19.38 -17.96
C ILE A 130 23.09 18.57 -16.91
N ILE A 131 22.40 17.61 -16.31
CA ILE A 131 22.95 16.68 -15.34
C ILE A 131 22.96 15.30 -15.99
N ASN A 132 24.15 14.70 -16.07
CA ASN A 132 24.32 13.33 -16.54
C ASN A 132 24.85 12.47 -15.39
N GLY A 133 24.38 11.23 -15.28
CA GLY A 133 24.81 10.33 -14.23
C GLY A 133 24.36 10.77 -12.84
N MET A 134 23.05 11.00 -12.67
CA MET A 134 22.43 11.29 -11.39
C MET A 134 22.07 9.98 -10.67
N ASP A 135 22.63 9.80 -9.47
CA ASP A 135 22.30 8.68 -8.59
C ASP A 135 21.51 9.19 -7.38
N LEU A 136 20.34 8.61 -7.15
CA LEU A 136 19.55 8.83 -5.94
C LEU A 136 19.58 7.56 -5.10
N LYS A 137 19.92 7.69 -3.81
CA LYS A 137 19.85 6.60 -2.84
C LYS A 137 19.03 7.04 -1.65
N ALA A 138 18.00 6.29 -1.31
CA ALA A 138 17.11 6.62 -0.21
C ALA A 138 16.85 5.42 0.69
N GLN A 139 16.64 5.70 1.96
CA GLN A 139 16.10 4.78 2.95
C GLN A 139 14.65 5.18 3.20
N ILE A 140 13.74 4.25 3.04
CA ILE A 140 12.32 4.42 3.32
C ILE A 140 12.02 3.70 4.62
N ALA A 141 11.36 4.41 5.54
CA ALA A 141 10.82 3.85 6.76
C ALA A 141 9.29 3.91 6.72
N CYS A 142 8.66 3.00 7.44
CA CYS A 142 7.22 3.03 7.68
C CYS A 142 7.01 3.23 9.18
N ILE A 143 6.41 4.36 9.57
CA ILE A 143 6.13 4.67 10.97
C ILE A 143 4.63 4.77 11.19
N ILE A 144 4.20 4.53 12.42
CA ILE A 144 2.83 4.84 12.83
C ILE A 144 2.73 6.36 13.04
N ASP A 145 1.87 7.01 12.27
CA ASP A 145 1.46 8.39 12.47
C ASP A 145 0.73 8.51 13.80
N LYS A 146 1.26 9.33 14.71
CA LYS A 146 0.65 9.56 16.03
C LYS A 146 -0.04 10.91 16.13
N LYS A 147 0.08 11.76 15.10
CA LYS A 147 -0.22 13.18 15.18
C LYS A 147 -1.34 13.57 14.23
N ASP A 148 -1.15 13.35 12.93
CA ASP A 148 -2.07 13.87 11.91
C ASP A 148 -3.22 12.88 11.72
N CYS A 149 -2.90 11.59 11.77
CA CYS A 149 -3.84 10.51 11.61
C CYS A 149 -3.52 9.34 12.55
N PRO A 150 -3.84 9.46 13.87
CA PRO A 150 -3.38 8.52 14.89
C PRO A 150 -3.62 7.06 14.52
N GLY A 151 -2.50 6.35 14.42
CA GLY A 151 -2.38 4.95 14.09
C GLY A 151 -2.20 4.62 12.59
N HIS A 152 -2.52 5.53 11.67
CA HIS A 152 -2.25 5.29 10.26
C HIS A 152 -0.75 5.19 10.02
N TYR A 153 -0.36 4.57 8.92
CA TYR A 153 1.06 4.51 8.58
C TYR A 153 1.45 5.74 7.76
N LYS A 154 2.58 6.32 8.16
CA LYS A 154 3.26 7.35 7.41
C LYS A 154 4.55 6.77 6.88
N ILE A 155 4.67 6.75 5.57
CA ILE A 155 5.93 6.50 4.90
C ILE A 155 6.80 7.73 5.09
N THR A 156 8.01 7.53 5.58
CA THR A 156 9.02 8.57 5.73
C THR A 156 10.28 8.19 4.99
N ILE A 157 11.00 9.19 4.52
CA ILE A 157 12.31 9.01 3.87
C ILE A 157 13.35 9.65 4.78
N PRO A 158 13.83 8.95 5.83
CA PRO A 158 14.77 9.52 6.81
C PRO A 158 16.11 9.93 6.21
N ILE A 159 16.58 9.21 5.19
CA ILE A 159 17.84 9.50 4.52
C ILE A 159 17.61 9.44 3.02
N ALA A 160 18.03 10.48 2.32
CA ALA A 160 18.14 10.51 0.88
C ALA A 160 19.45 11.21 0.50
N GLN A 161 20.13 10.66 -0.49
CA GLN A 161 21.37 11.20 -1.01
C GLN A 161 21.27 11.28 -2.52
N LEU A 162 21.45 12.49 -3.05
CA LEU A 162 21.50 12.76 -4.47
C LEU A 162 22.94 13.08 -4.87
N LEU A 163 23.48 12.30 -5.81
CA LEU A 163 24.84 12.45 -6.32
C LEU A 163 24.77 12.76 -7.82
N PHE A 164 25.66 13.66 -8.26
CA PHE A 164 25.78 14.03 -9.65
C PHE A 164 27.17 13.65 -10.13
N GLU A 165 27.26 12.82 -11.17
CA GLU A 165 28.53 12.52 -11.84
C GLU A 165 29.01 13.72 -12.62
N GLN A 166 28.13 14.31 -13.45
CA GLN A 166 28.46 15.45 -14.28
C GLN A 166 27.33 16.49 -14.26
N ILE A 167 27.72 17.75 -14.07
CA ILE A 167 26.85 18.91 -14.28
C ILE A 167 27.49 19.82 -15.31
N LYS A 168 26.68 20.24 -16.28
CA LYS A 168 27.04 21.24 -17.28
C LYS A 168 26.04 22.37 -17.21
N ILE A 169 26.53 23.60 -17.23
CA ILE A 169 25.71 24.81 -17.23
C ILE A 169 25.94 25.54 -18.53
N GLU A 170 24.86 25.82 -19.25
CA GLU A 170 24.86 26.58 -20.49
C GLU A 170 24.07 27.87 -20.27
N LEU A 171 24.75 29.02 -20.31
CA LEU A 171 24.13 30.32 -20.16
C LEU A 171 24.16 31.05 -21.50
N THR A 172 23.01 31.56 -21.93
CA THR A 172 22.86 32.39 -23.14
C THR A 172 22.56 33.83 -22.73
N GLY A 173 23.24 34.80 -23.36
CA GLY A 173 23.13 36.22 -23.06
C GLY A 173 24.30 37.05 -23.61
N GLY A 174 24.21 38.38 -23.48
CA GLY A 174 25.14 39.33 -24.10
C GLY A 174 26.58 39.23 -23.58
N THR A 175 26.75 38.78 -22.34
CA THR A 175 28.04 38.60 -21.67
C THR A 175 28.39 37.14 -21.37
N SER A 176 27.73 36.18 -22.04
CA SER A 176 27.90 34.72 -21.84
C SER A 176 29.38 34.24 -21.79
N TRP A 177 30.28 34.91 -22.52
CA TRP A 177 31.72 34.62 -22.55
C TRP A 177 32.45 34.87 -21.22
N ILE A 178 32.02 35.85 -20.41
CA ILE A 178 32.62 36.16 -19.11
C ILE A 178 32.35 35.00 -18.13
N TYR A 179 31.14 34.44 -18.18
CA TYR A 179 30.78 33.36 -17.27
C TYR A 179 31.45 32.06 -17.61
N GLN A 180 31.75 31.76 -18.87
CA GLN A 180 32.53 30.54 -19.18
C GLN A 180 33.88 30.52 -18.43
N SER A 181 34.43 31.70 -18.10
CA SER A 181 35.65 31.82 -17.29
C SER A 181 35.40 31.67 -15.78
N LEU A 182 34.18 31.95 -15.31
CA LEU A 182 33.76 31.85 -13.90
C LEU A 182 32.96 30.57 -13.59
N VAL A 183 32.61 29.79 -14.63
CA VAL A 183 31.75 28.61 -14.54
C VAL A 183 32.27 27.65 -13.48
N ASN A 184 33.59 27.43 -13.38
CA ASN A 184 34.13 26.50 -12.39
C ASN A 184 33.87 26.92 -10.93
N LEU A 185 33.89 28.23 -10.62
CA LEU A 185 33.60 28.74 -9.27
C LEU A 185 32.10 28.70 -8.95
N ILE A 186 31.29 28.95 -9.98
CA ILE A 186 29.84 28.96 -9.91
C ILE A 186 29.30 27.53 -9.82
N LEU A 187 29.91 26.58 -10.54
CA LEU A 187 29.50 25.18 -10.66
C LEU A 187 29.50 24.49 -9.31
N SER A 188 30.54 24.64 -8.49
CA SER A 188 30.58 23.98 -7.17
C SER A 188 29.49 24.50 -6.22
N SER A 189 29.19 25.80 -6.30
CA SER A 189 28.17 26.44 -5.46
C SER A 189 26.77 26.05 -5.91
N ILE A 190 26.52 26.06 -7.22
CA ILE A 190 25.26 25.59 -7.81
C ILE A 190 25.09 24.11 -7.54
N GLN A 191 26.11 23.28 -7.77
CA GLN A 191 26.05 21.84 -7.55
C GLN A 191 25.58 21.52 -6.14
N LYS A 192 26.21 22.11 -5.12
CA LYS A 192 25.84 21.86 -3.73
C LYS A 192 24.41 22.30 -3.43
N GLN A 193 24.02 23.52 -3.81
CA GLN A 193 22.67 24.02 -3.54
C GLN A 193 21.60 23.25 -4.33
N LEU A 194 21.89 22.87 -5.57
CA LEU A 194 20.99 22.09 -6.40
C LEU A 194 20.83 20.68 -5.86
N GLN A 195 21.90 20.05 -5.35
CA GLN A 195 21.81 18.75 -4.67
C GLN A 195 20.90 18.83 -3.44
N GLU A 196 21.10 19.84 -2.59
CA GLU A 196 20.28 20.04 -1.38
C GLU A 196 18.80 20.27 -1.75
N ILE A 197 18.52 21.22 -2.65
CA ILE A 197 17.16 21.57 -3.04
C ILE A 197 16.46 20.45 -3.78
N MET A 198 17.11 19.83 -4.78
CA MET A 198 16.50 18.73 -5.52
C MET A 198 16.27 17.53 -4.62
N SER A 199 17.19 17.24 -3.70
CA SER A 199 16.98 16.19 -2.71
C SER A 199 15.73 16.48 -1.88
N ASP A 200 15.62 17.65 -1.26
CA ASP A 200 14.48 18.00 -0.40
C ASP A 200 13.15 18.01 -1.16
N VAL A 201 13.11 18.62 -2.36
CA VAL A 201 11.90 18.74 -3.17
C VAL A 201 11.46 17.38 -3.73
N LEU A 202 12.38 16.60 -4.31
CA LEU A 202 12.04 15.28 -4.88
C LEU A 202 11.62 14.31 -3.79
N VAL A 203 12.37 14.26 -2.68
CA VAL A 203 12.09 13.35 -1.56
C VAL A 203 10.79 13.71 -0.88
N GLY A 204 10.57 15.00 -0.59
CA GLY A 204 9.32 15.49 -0.02
C GLY A 204 8.12 15.14 -0.89
N SER A 205 8.24 15.35 -2.19
CA SER A 205 7.14 15.09 -3.11
C SER A 205 6.88 13.59 -3.36
N ILE A 206 7.92 12.76 -3.43
CA ILE A 206 7.76 11.30 -3.48
C ILE A 206 7.07 10.83 -2.19
N GLN A 207 7.51 11.32 -1.04
CA GLN A 207 6.90 11.00 0.25
C GLN A 207 5.42 11.43 0.29
N ASP A 208 5.08 12.61 -0.22
CA ASP A 208 3.71 13.11 -0.27
C ASP A 208 2.82 12.29 -1.21
N VAL A 209 3.32 11.94 -2.41
CA VAL A 209 2.58 11.09 -3.36
C VAL A 209 2.37 9.70 -2.79
N ILE A 210 3.41 9.08 -2.21
CA ILE A 210 3.29 7.76 -1.59
C ILE A 210 2.28 7.82 -0.46
N ASN A 211 2.42 8.79 0.47
CA ASN A 211 1.48 8.93 1.58
C ASN A 211 0.07 9.26 1.10
N MET A 212 -0.11 10.02 0.02
CA MET A 212 -1.43 10.27 -0.58
C MET A 212 -2.06 8.96 -1.07
N VAL A 213 -1.29 8.09 -1.72
CA VAL A 213 -1.77 6.80 -2.22
C VAL A 213 -2.01 5.82 -1.06
N THR A 214 -1.14 5.78 -0.05
CA THR A 214 -1.18 4.80 1.04
C THR A 214 -2.07 5.21 2.22
N ASN A 215 -2.28 6.51 2.49
CA ASN A 215 -3.16 7.00 3.59
C ASN A 215 -4.66 6.75 3.33
N THR A 216 -5.03 6.18 2.18
CA THR A 216 -6.42 5.87 1.85
C THR A 216 -6.93 4.58 2.49
N ASP A 217 -6.04 3.78 3.07
CA ASP A 217 -6.39 2.54 3.77
C ASP A 217 -6.76 2.86 5.21
N GLY A 218 -8.03 3.22 5.42
CA GLY A 218 -8.60 3.33 6.75
C GLY A 218 -8.33 2.08 7.57
N TYR A 219 -8.14 2.25 8.88
CA TYR A 219 -7.98 1.15 9.83
C TYR A 219 -9.10 0.12 9.87
N PHE A 220 -10.18 0.39 9.17
CA PHE A 220 -11.22 -0.57 8.97
C PHE A 220 -11.95 -0.36 7.65
N VAL A 221 -12.53 -1.46 7.16
CA VAL A 221 -13.37 -1.45 5.96
C VAL A 221 -14.78 -1.89 6.35
N PRO A 222 -15.82 -1.07 6.10
CA PRO A 222 -17.19 -1.42 6.43
C PRO A 222 -17.73 -2.42 5.39
N TYR A 223 -18.53 -3.38 5.85
CA TYR A 223 -19.30 -4.23 4.94
C TYR A 223 -20.55 -3.46 4.50
N GLN A 224 -20.61 -3.09 3.21
CA GLN A 224 -21.68 -2.24 2.69
C GLN A 224 -23.08 -2.83 2.89
N ARG A 225 -23.20 -4.17 2.87
CA ARG A 225 -24.48 -4.88 2.95
C ARG A 225 -24.89 -5.26 4.36
N VAL A 226 -23.96 -5.24 5.32
CA VAL A 226 -24.23 -5.55 6.72
C VAL A 226 -23.84 -4.37 7.57
N GLN A 227 -24.83 -3.54 7.86
CA GLN A 227 -24.65 -2.34 8.67
C GLN A 227 -24.07 -2.74 10.04
N ASN A 228 -23.10 -1.96 10.50
CA ASN A 228 -22.38 -2.18 11.76
C ASN A 228 -21.37 -3.31 11.77
N VAL A 229 -21.01 -3.89 10.62
CA VAL A 229 -19.89 -4.83 10.54
C VAL A 229 -18.70 -4.13 9.90
N ILE A 230 -17.57 -4.14 10.59
CA ILE A 230 -16.31 -3.52 10.15
C ILE A 230 -15.19 -4.55 10.19
N LYS A 231 -14.36 -4.55 9.16
CA LYS A 231 -13.11 -5.32 9.15
C LYS A 231 -12.00 -4.48 9.76
N ASP A 232 -11.36 -4.95 10.82
CA ASP A 232 -10.16 -4.37 11.39
C ASP A 232 -8.96 -4.63 10.48
N GLN A 233 -8.40 -3.55 9.95
CA GLN A 233 -7.22 -3.55 9.11
C GLN A 233 -6.03 -2.92 9.83
N ARG A 234 -5.97 -2.91 11.17
CA ARG A 234 -4.73 -2.52 11.86
C ARG A 234 -3.56 -3.34 11.36
N ILE A 235 -2.52 -2.63 10.93
CA ILE A 235 -1.37 -3.16 10.20
C ILE A 235 -0.17 -3.22 11.15
N ASP A 236 0.79 -4.10 10.87
CA ASP A 236 2.21 -4.05 11.28
C ASP A 236 3.09 -4.29 10.04
N TRP A 237 4.29 -3.71 10.01
CA TRP A 237 5.21 -3.83 8.88
C TRP A 237 6.44 -4.64 9.26
N GLN A 238 6.82 -5.56 8.39
CA GLN A 238 8.02 -6.36 8.54
C GLN A 238 8.80 -6.35 7.23
N ILE A 239 10.06 -5.95 7.29
CA ILE A 239 11.00 -6.10 6.18
C ILE A 239 11.86 -7.32 6.50
N GLY A 240 11.91 -8.27 5.57
CA GLY A 240 12.78 -9.43 5.63
C GLY A 240 13.81 -9.38 4.51
N GLN A 241 14.67 -10.39 4.45
CA GLN A 241 15.63 -10.51 3.37
C GLN A 241 14.88 -10.87 2.07
N GLY A 242 14.86 -9.95 1.10
CA GLY A 242 14.22 -10.12 -0.21
C GLY A 242 12.69 -9.93 -0.23
N TYR A 243 12.08 -9.49 0.88
CA TYR A 243 10.64 -9.19 0.92
C TYR A 243 10.27 -8.11 1.93
N MET A 244 9.11 -7.50 1.71
CA MET A 244 8.38 -6.73 2.71
C MET A 244 6.99 -7.34 2.92
N ALA A 245 6.52 -7.30 4.16
CA ALA A 245 5.24 -7.84 4.55
C ALA A 245 4.46 -6.83 5.38
N GLN A 246 3.20 -6.70 5.03
CA GLN A 246 2.19 -5.94 5.72
C GLN A 246 1.28 -6.93 6.44
N GLN A 247 1.51 -7.10 7.73
CA GLN A 247 0.69 -7.95 8.58
C GLN A 247 -0.55 -7.17 9.00
N GLN A 248 -1.73 -7.77 8.96
CA GLN A 248 -2.98 -7.11 9.33
C GLN A 248 -3.78 -7.98 10.30
N SER A 249 -4.48 -7.33 11.23
CA SER A 249 -5.47 -7.95 12.11
C SER A 249 -6.37 -8.89 11.31
N GLY A 250 -7.00 -8.37 10.27
CA GLY A 250 -7.82 -9.15 9.34
C GLY A 250 -9.18 -9.54 9.91
N TYR A 251 -9.39 -9.43 11.22
CA TYR A 251 -10.64 -9.77 11.90
C TYR A 251 -11.75 -8.75 11.64
N VAL A 252 -12.96 -9.14 11.98
CA VAL A 252 -14.21 -8.43 11.80
C VAL A 252 -14.89 -8.23 13.15
N TYR A 253 -15.46 -7.05 13.32
CA TYR A 253 -16.13 -6.62 14.54
C TYR A 253 -17.51 -6.08 14.22
N ASN A 254 -18.43 -6.25 15.18
CA ASN A 254 -19.64 -5.46 15.23
C ASN A 254 -19.32 -4.10 15.84
N SER A 255 -19.44 -3.00 15.08
CA SER A 255 -19.06 -1.65 15.51
C SER A 255 -19.90 -1.11 16.67
N LEU A 256 -21.05 -1.72 16.96
CA LEU A 256 -21.85 -1.40 18.15
C LEU A 256 -21.40 -2.18 19.39
N ASN A 257 -20.59 -3.24 19.23
CA ASN A 257 -20.17 -4.16 20.27
C ASN A 257 -18.68 -4.51 20.16
N LEU A 258 -17.81 -3.50 20.09
CA LEU A 258 -16.36 -3.71 19.90
C LEU A 258 -15.70 -4.55 21.00
N SER A 259 -16.29 -4.63 22.20
CA SER A 259 -15.80 -5.41 23.33
C SER A 259 -16.06 -6.92 23.20
N ASP A 260 -16.87 -7.36 22.24
CA ASP A 260 -17.14 -8.78 22.01
C ASP A 260 -16.00 -9.41 21.22
N GLU A 261 -14.89 -9.66 21.92
CA GLU A 261 -13.69 -10.25 21.33
C GLU A 261 -13.90 -11.75 21.11
N PHE A 262 -14.14 -12.13 19.86
CA PHE A 262 -14.12 -13.54 19.44
C PHE A 262 -12.69 -14.11 19.33
N ILE A 263 -11.70 -13.23 19.14
CA ILE A 263 -10.32 -13.63 18.88
C ILE A 263 -9.75 -14.27 20.15
N GLN A 264 -9.66 -15.59 20.15
CA GLN A 264 -9.08 -16.32 21.27
C GLN A 264 -7.57 -16.49 21.11
N PRO A 265 -6.78 -16.63 22.18
CA PRO A 265 -5.34 -16.82 22.08
C PRO A 265 -4.91 -17.99 21.19
N HIS A 266 -5.72 -19.05 21.12
CA HIS A 266 -5.45 -20.22 20.28
C HIS A 266 -5.70 -19.97 18.78
N MET A 267 -6.40 -18.90 18.43
CA MET A 267 -6.64 -18.46 17.04
C MET A 267 -5.49 -17.62 16.48
N LEU A 268 -4.53 -17.26 17.35
CA LEU A 268 -3.38 -16.45 17.00
C LEU A 268 -2.30 -17.37 16.45
N HIS A 269 -2.16 -17.36 15.14
CA HIS A 269 -1.13 -18.12 14.44
C HIS A 269 -0.30 -17.18 13.59
N LYS A 270 1.02 -17.24 13.78
CA LYS A 270 1.95 -16.51 12.94
C LYS A 270 1.90 -17.09 11.54
N ILE A 271 1.45 -16.29 10.59
CA ILE A 271 1.50 -16.61 9.16
C ILE A 271 2.94 -16.44 8.68
N THR A 272 3.49 -17.41 7.95
CA THR A 272 4.81 -17.24 7.34
C THR A 272 4.70 -16.31 6.12
N ASN A 273 5.44 -15.20 6.15
CA ASN A 273 5.36 -14.15 5.13
C ASN A 273 5.96 -14.60 3.77
N ASN A 274 7.17 -15.16 3.77
CA ASN A 274 7.92 -15.49 2.54
C ASN A 274 7.99 -16.99 2.25
N MET A 275 6.85 -17.62 2.02
CA MET A 275 6.81 -19.02 1.59
C MET A 275 6.95 -19.20 0.07
N PHE A 276 6.77 -18.12 -0.68
CA PHE A 276 6.54 -18.12 -2.11
C PHE A 276 7.47 -17.09 -2.76
N ASN A 277 8.21 -17.50 -3.77
CA ASN A 277 9.10 -16.61 -4.55
C ASN A 277 8.33 -15.74 -5.57
N GLN A 278 6.99 -15.78 -5.52
CA GLN A 278 6.11 -14.95 -6.33
C GLN A 278 6.24 -13.47 -5.95
N GLY A 279 5.91 -12.58 -6.89
CA GLY A 279 5.94 -11.14 -6.67
C GLY A 279 5.10 -10.69 -5.47
N TYR A 280 3.92 -11.29 -5.32
CA TYR A 280 2.89 -10.89 -4.36
C TYR A 280 2.20 -12.12 -3.75
N THR A 281 1.91 -12.02 -2.45
CA THR A 281 1.11 -13.01 -1.72
C THR A 281 0.13 -12.31 -0.78
N TYR A 282 -1.15 -12.64 -0.88
CA TYR A 282 -2.15 -12.33 0.14
C TYR A 282 -2.49 -13.60 0.90
N ALA A 283 -2.24 -13.62 2.21
CA ALA A 283 -2.52 -14.73 3.09
C ALA A 283 -3.65 -14.36 4.06
N VAL A 284 -4.57 -15.30 4.31
CA VAL A 284 -5.61 -15.19 5.34
C VAL A 284 -5.75 -16.49 6.10
N ALA A 285 -5.67 -16.43 7.42
CA ALA A 285 -5.79 -17.59 8.28
C ALA A 285 -7.26 -18.01 8.47
N ALA A 286 -7.49 -19.32 8.69
CA ALA A 286 -8.82 -19.86 8.97
C ALA A 286 -9.60 -19.11 10.06
N PRO A 287 -8.97 -18.69 11.18
CA PRO A 287 -9.69 -17.97 12.24
C PRO A 287 -10.29 -16.62 11.81
N ALA A 288 -9.80 -16.01 10.73
CA ALA A 288 -10.40 -14.80 10.18
C ALA A 288 -11.80 -15.09 9.62
N PHE A 289 -12.00 -16.26 9.01
CA PHE A 289 -13.30 -16.70 8.52
C PHE A 289 -14.21 -17.17 9.65
N ASP A 290 -13.67 -17.89 10.64
CA ASP A 290 -14.42 -18.26 11.85
C ASP A 290 -14.96 -17.03 12.58
N ASN A 291 -14.15 -15.97 12.64
CA ASN A 291 -14.55 -14.70 13.20
C ASN A 291 -15.71 -14.05 12.43
N ILE A 292 -15.67 -14.07 11.09
CA ILE A 292 -16.82 -13.62 10.28
C ILE A 292 -18.05 -14.47 10.58
N PHE A 293 -17.91 -15.80 10.58
CA PHE A 293 -19.01 -16.72 10.89
C PHE A 293 -19.61 -16.46 12.26
N TYR A 294 -18.79 -16.20 13.27
CA TYR A 294 -19.24 -15.84 14.60
C TYR A 294 -20.04 -14.54 14.62
N ILE A 295 -19.52 -13.46 14.04
CA ILE A 295 -20.19 -12.15 14.02
C ILE A 295 -21.55 -12.28 13.32
N MET A 296 -21.60 -12.98 12.19
CA MET A 296 -22.83 -13.15 11.40
C MET A 296 -23.84 -14.08 12.08
N HIS A 297 -23.38 -15.12 12.77
CA HIS A 297 -24.24 -15.99 13.55
C HIS A 297 -24.83 -15.24 14.76
N LYS A 298 -23.99 -14.62 15.58
CA LYS A 298 -24.39 -14.01 16.85
C LYS A 298 -25.28 -12.78 16.68
N TYR A 299 -24.91 -11.88 15.79
CA TYR A 299 -25.57 -10.57 15.68
C TYR A 299 -26.69 -10.53 14.65
N HIS A 300 -26.74 -11.52 13.76
CA HIS A 300 -27.64 -11.46 12.61
C HIS A 300 -28.35 -12.78 12.29
N ASP A 301 -28.04 -13.89 12.98
CA ASP A 301 -28.61 -15.22 12.75
C ASP A 301 -28.62 -15.64 11.26
N PHE A 302 -27.57 -15.28 10.51
CA PHE A 302 -27.53 -15.40 9.05
C PHE A 302 -27.67 -16.84 8.51
N TYR A 303 -27.35 -17.83 9.33
CA TYR A 303 -27.23 -19.24 8.91
C TYR A 303 -28.44 -20.10 9.28
N SER A 304 -29.36 -19.60 10.10
CA SER A 304 -30.59 -20.30 10.47
C SER A 304 -31.68 -20.14 9.42
N SER A 305 -32.62 -21.08 9.41
CA SER A 305 -33.76 -21.13 8.48
C SER A 305 -34.88 -21.95 9.13
N LYS A 306 -35.43 -22.95 8.42
CA LYS A 306 -36.32 -23.97 9.01
C LYS A 306 -35.64 -24.76 10.13
N TYR A 307 -34.31 -24.83 10.11
CA TYR A 307 -33.47 -25.37 11.19
C TYR A 307 -32.81 -24.22 11.96
N LYS A 308 -32.46 -24.46 13.22
CA LYS A 308 -31.72 -23.51 14.05
C LYS A 308 -30.24 -23.86 14.02
N MET A 309 -29.38 -22.90 13.65
CA MET A 309 -27.94 -23.07 13.83
C MET A 309 -27.61 -22.98 15.32
N LEU A 310 -26.93 -24.00 15.86
CA LEU A 310 -26.63 -24.10 17.29
C LEU A 310 -25.33 -23.39 17.68
N SER A 311 -24.38 -23.34 16.75
CA SER A 311 -23.07 -22.71 16.92
C SER A 311 -22.63 -22.04 15.62
N ALA A 312 -21.71 -21.08 15.71
CA ALA A 312 -21.14 -20.47 14.51
C ALA A 312 -20.40 -21.54 13.68
N PRO A 313 -20.56 -21.54 12.34
CA PRO A 313 -19.76 -22.42 11.49
C PRO A 313 -18.26 -22.25 11.76
N THR A 314 -17.49 -23.34 11.56
CA THR A 314 -16.03 -23.34 11.72
C THR A 314 -15.35 -23.82 10.45
N LEU A 315 -14.21 -23.24 10.08
CA LEU A 315 -13.46 -23.51 8.87
C LEU A 315 -12.18 -24.26 9.18
N GLN A 316 -11.92 -25.32 8.41
CA GLN A 316 -10.63 -25.98 8.33
C GLN A 316 -10.12 -25.93 6.89
N ILE A 317 -8.83 -25.67 6.73
CA ILE A 317 -8.17 -25.59 5.42
C ILE A 317 -7.43 -26.90 5.17
N PHE A 318 -7.72 -27.51 4.02
CA PHE A 318 -7.08 -28.74 3.53
C PHE A 318 -6.36 -28.47 2.21
N SER A 319 -5.47 -29.37 1.80
CA SER A 319 -4.82 -29.25 0.49
C SER A 319 -5.88 -29.24 -0.62
N GLY A 320 -6.02 -28.09 -1.28
CA GLY A 320 -6.94 -27.85 -2.39
C GLY A 320 -8.42 -27.57 -2.04
N ASN A 321 -8.86 -27.73 -0.79
CA ASN A 321 -10.25 -27.49 -0.38
C ASN A 321 -10.35 -26.88 1.03
N THR A 322 -11.55 -26.50 1.43
CA THR A 322 -11.89 -26.15 2.81
C THR A 322 -13.01 -27.04 3.31
N LEU A 323 -13.08 -27.25 4.62
CA LEU A 323 -14.17 -27.97 5.28
C LEU A 323 -14.82 -27.01 6.26
N THR A 324 -16.11 -26.77 6.09
CA THR A 324 -16.90 -25.98 7.03
C THR A 324 -17.83 -26.88 7.81
N THR A 325 -17.72 -26.87 9.13
CA THR A 325 -18.56 -27.67 10.02
C THR A 325 -19.65 -26.79 10.62
N CYS A 326 -20.90 -27.22 10.46
CA CYS A 326 -22.09 -26.58 10.98
C CYS A 326 -22.81 -27.53 11.95
N GLU A 327 -23.25 -27.03 13.09
CA GLU A 327 -24.10 -27.77 14.03
C GLU A 327 -25.48 -27.12 14.08
N ALA A 328 -26.52 -27.91 13.85
CA ALA A 328 -27.88 -27.40 13.74
C ALA A 328 -28.89 -28.32 14.45
N GLU A 329 -30.09 -27.78 14.66
CA GLU A 329 -31.23 -28.49 15.21
C GLU A 329 -32.47 -28.31 14.33
N TYR A 330 -33.15 -29.41 14.07
CA TYR A 330 -34.42 -29.43 13.34
C TYR A 330 -35.38 -30.40 14.03
N GLU A 331 -36.59 -29.93 14.37
CA GLU A 331 -37.61 -30.72 15.08
C GLU A 331 -37.08 -31.46 16.33
N GLY A 332 -36.17 -30.82 17.07
CA GLY A 332 -35.55 -31.40 18.28
C GLY A 332 -34.40 -32.37 18.01
N GLN A 333 -34.14 -32.73 16.75
CA GLN A 333 -32.97 -33.51 16.37
C GLN A 333 -31.78 -32.60 16.11
N LYS A 334 -30.70 -32.79 16.88
CA LYS A 334 -29.40 -32.18 16.61
C LYS A 334 -28.65 -32.96 15.55
N PHE A 335 -27.95 -32.26 14.67
CA PHE A 335 -27.16 -32.85 13.60
C PHE A 335 -25.98 -31.96 13.22
N THR A 336 -24.99 -32.58 12.60
CA THR A 336 -23.81 -31.93 12.06
C THR A 336 -23.83 -32.02 10.53
N VAL A 337 -23.43 -30.94 9.88
CA VAL A 337 -23.21 -30.89 8.44
C VAL A 337 -21.78 -30.42 8.20
N GLN A 338 -21.02 -31.21 7.45
CA GLN A 338 -19.70 -30.86 6.96
C GLN A 338 -19.80 -30.50 5.49
N LEU A 339 -19.39 -29.29 5.13
CA LEU A 339 -19.46 -28.75 3.78
C LEU A 339 -18.05 -28.65 3.19
N LEU A 340 -17.81 -29.32 2.07
CA LEU A 340 -16.54 -29.18 1.35
C LEU A 340 -16.63 -27.99 0.38
N GLY A 341 -15.81 -26.97 0.65
CA GLY A 341 -15.74 -25.72 -0.09
C GLY A 341 -14.52 -25.66 -1.00
N LYS A 342 -14.69 -25.08 -2.18
CA LYS A 342 -13.57 -24.65 -3.03
C LYS A 342 -13.33 -23.16 -2.83
N THR A 343 -12.09 -22.77 -2.55
CA THR A 343 -11.67 -21.37 -2.47
C THR A 343 -11.90 -20.66 -3.81
N ARG A 344 -12.56 -19.51 -3.76
CA ARG A 344 -12.83 -18.62 -4.89
C ARG A 344 -12.48 -17.18 -4.50
N TRP A 345 -12.23 -16.36 -5.51
CA TRP A 345 -12.07 -14.93 -5.32
C TRP A 345 -12.57 -14.17 -6.54
N GLU A 346 -12.90 -12.90 -6.33
CA GLU A 346 -13.28 -11.96 -7.37
C GLU A 346 -12.85 -10.54 -7.01
N GLN A 347 -12.52 -9.74 -8.02
CA GLN A 347 -12.22 -8.31 -7.82
C GLN A 347 -13.51 -7.51 -7.96
N VAL A 348 -13.78 -6.65 -6.98
CA VAL A 348 -14.97 -5.79 -6.92
C VAL A 348 -14.52 -4.34 -6.79
N LYS A 349 -15.13 -3.46 -7.59
CA LYS A 349 -14.92 -2.01 -7.50
C LYS A 349 -15.85 -1.43 -6.45
N ILE A 350 -15.28 -0.78 -5.43
CA ILE A 350 -16.01 -0.09 -4.37
C ILE A 350 -15.89 1.41 -4.59
N LEU A 351 -17.04 2.09 -4.72
CA LEU A 351 -17.09 3.55 -4.71
C LEU A 351 -16.92 4.07 -3.27
N ILE A 352 -15.93 4.92 -3.06
CA ILE A 352 -15.72 5.65 -1.81
C ILE A 352 -16.61 6.89 -1.86
N ASN A 353 -17.80 6.79 -1.27
CA ASN A 353 -18.83 7.85 -1.35
C ASN A 353 -18.36 9.24 -0.91
N SER A 354 -17.36 9.33 -0.01
CA SER A 354 -16.84 10.61 0.48
C SER A 354 -15.92 11.33 -0.52
N THR A 355 -15.24 10.59 -1.39
CA THR A 355 -14.26 11.14 -2.34
C THR A 355 -14.69 10.99 -3.79
N GLY A 356 -15.68 10.14 -4.07
CA GLY A 356 -16.05 9.74 -5.42
C GLY A 356 -15.03 8.83 -6.11
N LEU A 357 -13.94 8.46 -5.42
CA LEU A 357 -12.91 7.56 -5.95
C LEU A 357 -13.38 6.11 -5.92
N THR A 358 -12.93 5.32 -6.89
CA THR A 358 -13.14 3.87 -6.89
C THR A 358 -11.90 3.16 -6.39
N LYS A 359 -12.07 2.20 -5.47
CA LYS A 359 -11.02 1.30 -5.00
C LYS A 359 -11.32 -0.14 -5.41
N ASN A 360 -10.31 -0.87 -5.84
CA ASN A 360 -10.44 -2.30 -6.09
C ASN A 360 -10.29 -3.07 -4.77
N VAL A 361 -11.21 -3.98 -4.50
CA VAL A 361 -11.17 -4.90 -3.35
C VAL A 361 -11.30 -6.32 -3.88
N THR A 362 -10.53 -7.24 -3.32
CA THR A 362 -10.65 -8.67 -3.67
C THR A 362 -11.50 -9.35 -2.62
N ASN A 363 -12.62 -9.93 -3.04
CA ASN A 363 -13.47 -10.74 -2.18
C ASN A 363 -12.98 -12.18 -2.25
N VAL A 364 -12.64 -12.78 -1.12
CA VAL A 364 -12.31 -14.21 -0.98
C VAL A 364 -13.45 -14.92 -0.29
N TYR A 365 -13.91 -16.01 -0.89
CA TYR A 365 -15.06 -16.78 -0.42
C TYR A 365 -14.95 -18.27 -0.78
N PHE A 366 -15.91 -19.06 -0.29
CA PHE A 366 -15.98 -20.49 -0.56
C PHE A 366 -17.22 -20.84 -1.38
N GLU A 367 -17.07 -21.77 -2.32
CA GLU A 367 -18.17 -22.37 -3.07
C GLU A 367 -18.36 -23.81 -2.60
N TYR A 368 -19.40 -24.07 -1.81
CA TYR A 368 -19.73 -25.41 -1.31
C TYR A 368 -20.56 -26.18 -2.35
N LYS A 369 -20.12 -27.40 -2.67
CA LYS A 369 -20.83 -28.32 -3.59
C LYS A 369 -21.05 -29.72 -3.04
N LEU A 370 -20.21 -30.14 -2.10
CA LEU A 370 -20.26 -31.47 -1.51
C LEU A 370 -20.51 -31.34 -0.01
N TYR A 371 -21.17 -32.34 0.57
CA TYR A 371 -21.47 -32.36 1.98
C TYR A 371 -21.46 -33.77 2.57
N GLN A 372 -21.28 -33.84 3.88
CA GLN A 372 -21.56 -35.00 4.71
C GLN A 372 -22.47 -34.55 5.86
N THR A 373 -23.43 -35.39 6.25
CA THR A 373 -24.30 -35.10 7.39
C THR A 373 -24.76 -36.40 8.05
N ASP A 374 -24.90 -36.35 9.37
CA ASP A 374 -25.47 -37.41 10.20
C ASP A 374 -27.00 -37.32 10.35
N PHE A 375 -27.63 -36.26 9.83
CA PHE A 375 -29.09 -36.12 9.86
C PHE A 375 -29.80 -37.22 9.04
N GLN A 376 -30.74 -37.92 9.66
CA GLN A 376 -31.46 -39.07 9.06
C GLN A 376 -32.93 -38.76 8.74
N GLY A 377 -33.42 -37.53 8.94
CA GLY A 377 -34.81 -37.18 8.68
C GLY A 377 -35.17 -37.20 7.18
N SER A 378 -36.46 -37.37 6.86
CA SER A 378 -36.96 -37.39 5.48
C SER A 378 -36.70 -36.08 4.71
N GLU A 379 -36.50 -34.98 5.43
CA GLU A 379 -36.21 -33.65 4.88
C GLU A 379 -34.72 -33.36 4.71
N ARG A 380 -33.85 -34.37 4.88
CA ARG A 380 -32.38 -34.23 4.83
C ARG A 380 -31.89 -33.45 3.63
N ASP A 381 -32.29 -33.83 2.43
CA ASP A 381 -31.79 -33.20 1.20
C ASP A 381 -32.29 -31.75 1.06
N MET A 382 -33.50 -31.45 1.54
CA MET A 382 -34.03 -30.08 1.54
C MET A 382 -33.23 -29.21 2.51
N ILE A 383 -33.04 -29.68 3.74
CA ILE A 383 -32.32 -28.96 4.80
C ILE A 383 -30.87 -28.69 4.39
N VAL A 384 -30.18 -29.70 3.87
CA VAL A 384 -28.76 -29.52 3.49
C VAL A 384 -28.63 -28.61 2.27
N LYS A 385 -29.52 -28.71 1.27
CA LYS A 385 -29.51 -27.78 0.13
C LYS A 385 -29.77 -26.34 0.54
N ASP A 386 -30.72 -26.12 1.45
CA ASP A 386 -30.98 -24.79 2.02
C ASP A 386 -29.76 -24.28 2.80
N MET A 387 -29.12 -25.14 3.60
CA MET A 387 -27.90 -24.78 4.32
C MET A 387 -26.75 -24.42 3.39
N ILE A 388 -26.51 -25.21 2.33
CA ILE A 388 -25.50 -24.89 1.31
C ILE A 388 -25.81 -23.55 0.65
N TYR A 389 -27.08 -23.32 0.29
CA TYR A 389 -27.53 -22.05 -0.31
C TYR A 389 -27.27 -20.88 0.64
N LYS A 390 -27.67 -20.98 1.91
CA LYS A 390 -27.48 -19.96 2.94
C LYS A 390 -26.00 -19.70 3.22
N MET A 391 -25.18 -20.74 3.31
CA MET A 391 -23.74 -20.61 3.52
C MET A 391 -23.05 -19.93 2.34
N ASN A 392 -23.33 -20.37 1.11
CA ASN A 392 -22.79 -19.75 -0.11
C ASN A 392 -23.25 -18.30 -0.27
N TRP A 393 -24.50 -18.00 0.08
CA TRP A 393 -25.03 -16.63 0.06
C TRP A 393 -24.33 -15.78 1.10
N ALA A 394 -24.38 -16.18 2.38
CA ALA A 394 -23.80 -15.42 3.49
C ALA A 394 -22.31 -15.10 3.25
N ILE A 395 -21.51 -16.08 2.81
CA ILE A 395 -20.08 -15.84 2.60
C ILE A 395 -19.78 -14.95 1.39
N LYS A 396 -20.68 -14.84 0.41
CA LYS A 396 -20.55 -13.87 -0.68
C LYS A 396 -20.96 -12.47 -0.24
N GLU A 397 -22.01 -12.36 0.58
CA GLU A 397 -22.49 -11.08 1.12
C GLU A 397 -21.47 -10.44 2.07
N VAL A 398 -20.77 -11.27 2.84
CA VAL A 398 -19.68 -10.85 3.76
C VAL A 398 -18.36 -11.53 3.41
N ALA A 399 -18.01 -11.52 2.12
CA ALA A 399 -16.76 -12.09 1.66
C ALA A 399 -15.56 -11.43 2.34
N PHE A 400 -14.50 -12.22 2.59
CA PHE A 400 -13.30 -11.68 3.18
C PHE A 400 -12.63 -10.71 2.20
N MET A 401 -12.54 -9.44 2.58
CA MET A 401 -12.06 -8.38 1.69
C MET A 401 -10.54 -8.18 1.81
N PHE A 402 -9.76 -8.48 0.78
CA PHE A 402 -8.42 -7.91 0.66
C PHE A 402 -8.50 -6.53 0.03
N SER A 403 -7.86 -5.54 0.65
CA SER A 403 -7.52 -4.33 -0.08
C SER A 403 -6.52 -4.72 -1.17
N ALA A 404 -7.00 -4.82 -2.41
CA ALA A 404 -6.12 -4.92 -3.54
C ALA A 404 -5.49 -3.55 -3.68
N THR A 405 -4.18 -3.51 -3.93
CA THR A 405 -3.61 -2.27 -4.40
C THR A 405 -4.20 -1.99 -5.79
N ASN A 406 -4.40 -0.71 -6.11
CA ASN A 406 -5.05 -0.32 -7.38
C ASN A 406 -4.26 -0.76 -8.63
N PHE A 407 -3.02 -1.23 -8.45
CA PHE A 407 -2.12 -1.66 -9.52
C PHE A 407 -2.06 -3.19 -9.71
N MET A 408 -2.75 -3.99 -8.89
CA MET A 408 -2.72 -5.45 -9.02
C MET A 408 -3.99 -5.99 -9.68
N ASP A 409 -3.81 -6.80 -10.73
CA ASP A 409 -4.87 -7.64 -11.30
C ASP A 409 -4.88 -9.02 -10.62
N VAL A 410 -5.65 -9.11 -9.53
CA VAL A 410 -5.83 -10.36 -8.78
C VAL A 410 -6.51 -11.47 -9.57
N THR A 411 -7.09 -11.21 -10.74
CA THR A 411 -7.72 -12.25 -11.57
C THR A 411 -6.68 -13.22 -12.14
N LYS A 412 -5.41 -12.78 -12.24
CA LYS A 412 -4.27 -13.59 -12.70
C LYS A 412 -3.61 -14.41 -11.59
N PHE A 413 -4.05 -14.22 -10.34
CA PHE A 413 -3.46 -14.90 -9.19
C PHE A 413 -3.99 -16.34 -9.08
N GLN A 414 -3.39 -17.12 -8.20
CA GLN A 414 -3.83 -18.48 -7.89
C GLN A 414 -4.03 -18.62 -6.40
N ALA A 415 -5.09 -19.33 -5.99
CA ALA A 415 -5.27 -19.71 -4.59
C ALA A 415 -4.51 -21.00 -4.27
N VAL A 416 -3.77 -20.98 -3.18
CA VAL A 416 -3.11 -22.12 -2.54
C VAL A 416 -3.68 -22.26 -1.14
N ASN A 417 -4.22 -23.43 -0.85
CA ASN A 417 -4.68 -23.77 0.49
C ASN A 417 -3.54 -24.45 1.25
N ASP A 418 -2.95 -23.73 2.18
CA ASP A 418 -1.91 -24.24 3.07
C ASP A 418 -2.54 -24.84 4.33
N ALA A 419 -2.67 -26.17 4.30
CA ALA A 419 -3.25 -26.92 5.40
C ALA A 419 -2.36 -26.94 6.65
N ASN A 420 -1.05 -26.72 6.52
CA ASN A 420 -0.15 -26.80 7.67
C ASN A 420 -0.28 -25.55 8.55
N GLU A 421 -0.34 -24.37 7.93
CA GLU A 421 -0.54 -23.12 8.66
C GLU A 421 -2.02 -22.75 8.84
N GLN A 422 -2.93 -23.52 8.23
CA GLN A 422 -4.35 -23.17 8.15
C GLN A 422 -4.56 -21.79 7.51
N VAL A 423 -3.96 -21.58 6.33
CA VAL A 423 -3.97 -20.30 5.61
C VAL A 423 -4.37 -20.49 4.15
N ILE A 424 -5.21 -19.61 3.63
CA ILE A 424 -5.46 -19.46 2.19
C ILE A 424 -4.52 -18.37 1.68
N ARG A 425 -3.80 -18.68 0.61
CA ARG A 425 -2.83 -17.77 -0.02
C ARG A 425 -3.24 -17.49 -1.45
N ILE A 426 -3.40 -16.23 -1.82
CA ILE A 426 -3.59 -15.78 -3.20
C ILE A 426 -2.24 -15.25 -3.67
N ILE A 427 -1.60 -15.98 -4.60
CA ILE A 427 -0.24 -15.73 -5.06
C ILE A 427 -0.21 -15.30 -6.53
N GLY A 428 0.66 -14.37 -6.87
CA GLY A 428 0.80 -13.85 -8.24
C GLY A 428 2.10 -13.07 -8.44
N ASN A 429 2.52 -12.88 -9.69
CA ASN A 429 3.77 -12.18 -9.99
C ASN A 429 3.58 -10.69 -10.31
N GLY A 430 2.38 -10.27 -10.71
CA GLY A 430 2.07 -8.86 -11.07
C GLY A 430 2.84 -8.29 -12.27
N VAL A 431 3.69 -9.08 -12.94
CA VAL A 431 4.54 -8.64 -14.06
C VAL A 431 3.74 -8.27 -15.30
N GLU A 432 2.50 -8.73 -15.41
CA GLU A 432 1.63 -8.48 -16.56
C GLU A 432 0.63 -7.34 -16.33
N ASP A 433 0.77 -6.57 -15.25
CA ASP A 433 -0.16 -5.50 -14.91
C ASP A 433 0.31 -4.20 -15.58
N GLU A 434 -0.56 -3.55 -16.36
CA GLU A 434 -0.27 -2.23 -16.91
C GLU A 434 -0.11 -1.22 -15.78
N CYS A 435 0.86 -0.30 -15.90
CA CYS A 435 0.99 0.80 -14.94
C CYS A 435 -0.33 1.59 -14.93
N PRO A 436 -1.02 1.73 -13.79
CA PRO A 436 -2.24 2.50 -13.73
C PRO A 436 -2.01 3.97 -14.11
N ASP A 437 -2.92 4.51 -14.90
CA ASP A 437 -2.98 5.94 -15.19
C ASP A 437 -3.43 6.69 -13.92
N TRP A 438 -2.57 7.55 -13.39
CA TRP A 438 -2.83 8.40 -12.21
C TRP A 438 -3.00 9.86 -12.58
#